data_AF-A0A6L8DN34-F1
#
_entry.id   AF-A0A6L8DN34-F1
#
_cell.length_a   1.000
_cell.length_b   1.000
_cell.length_c   1.000
_cell.angle_alpha   90.00
_cell.angle_beta   90.00
_cell.angle_gamma   90.00
#
_symmetry.space_group_name_H-M   'P 1'
#
loop_
_entity.id
_entity.type
_entity.pdbx_description
1 polymer ?
#
loop_
_entity_poly.entity_id
_entity_poly.type
_entity_poly.pdbx_seq_one_letter_code
_entity_poly.pdbx_strand_id
1 'polypeptide(L)'
;MVLKTLITVVSTFVFVVTVGSANAQPFAFEKVRAIPLQLGDEFVGLISDLIQDTDGRFYLTDFQQHTVWVCDSVGRLIRRIGREGSGPGELLRPGGTAVFEDKVFVLDVENSRVMVFKQDGTYSNDFRLDFPMTSGILASQDGRIAVNSLWEPTLFTVYDMDGGIIGSRGERVPDQAVSYAVGDQHFNLTPEGHILYSTVKEYPVFRLTWDGTVLATYEADSPGYGKLTYPPGAQVISFTEIMKTWTPILRPLVVSNLVLAQRKKMNIEEGRGINYHGDLFTMDGEPVQLAIELPMQFYAAGGDLLYGIDTTPVDEGEDNPHIVVYRMVEM
;
A
#
# COMPACT_ATOMS: atom_id res chain seq x y z
N MET A 1 -40.48 -18.36 14.79
CA MET A 1 -40.91 -19.16 15.96
C MET A 1 -40.32 -18.49 17.20
N VAL A 2 -41.15 -18.18 18.19
CA VAL A 2 -40.87 -17.26 19.30
C VAL A 2 -39.66 -17.70 20.13
N LEU A 3 -38.70 -16.80 20.31
CA LEU A 3 -37.57 -16.93 21.23
C LEU A 3 -38.13 -16.94 22.67
N LYS A 4 -37.92 -18.02 23.42
CA LYS A 4 -38.15 -18.04 24.87
C LYS A 4 -36.83 -18.18 25.59
N THR A 5 -36.33 -17.06 26.10
CA THR A 5 -35.22 -17.00 27.04
C THR A 5 -35.76 -17.44 28.41
N LEU A 6 -35.35 -18.62 28.88
CA LEU A 6 -35.61 -19.07 30.24
C LEU A 6 -34.32 -18.88 31.05
N ILE A 7 -34.24 -17.80 31.83
CA ILE A 7 -33.15 -17.61 32.80
C ILE A 7 -33.63 -18.21 34.13
N THR A 8 -33.02 -19.31 34.55
CA THR A 8 -33.13 -19.82 35.91
C THR A 8 -31.76 -19.64 36.56
N VAL A 9 -31.69 -18.80 37.59
CA VAL A 9 -30.48 -18.55 38.37
C VAL A 9 -30.45 -19.56 39.52
N VAL A 10 -29.56 -20.54 39.43
CA VAL A 10 -29.03 -21.29 40.56
C VAL A 10 -27.53 -21.46 40.34
N SER A 11 -26.77 -21.27 41.41
CA SER A 11 -25.32 -21.18 41.47
C SER A 11 -24.55 -22.26 40.69
N THR A 12 -23.30 -21.90 40.37
CA THR A 12 -22.16 -22.72 39.88
C THR A 12 -21.96 -22.65 38.35
N PHE A 13 -20.98 -21.82 37.96
CA PHE A 13 -20.35 -21.67 36.63
C PHE A 13 -21.28 -21.64 35.40
N VAL A 14 -21.52 -20.44 34.86
CA VAL A 14 -21.96 -20.29 33.46
C VAL A 14 -20.75 -20.54 32.57
N PHE A 15 -20.66 -21.71 31.96
CA PHE A 15 -19.86 -21.87 30.76
C PHE A 15 -20.66 -21.29 29.60
N VAL A 16 -20.34 -20.06 29.20
CA VAL A 16 -20.66 -19.61 27.84
C VAL A 16 -19.67 -20.35 26.95
N VAL A 17 -20.04 -21.56 26.50
CA VAL A 17 -19.39 -22.13 25.33
C VAL A 17 -19.96 -21.36 24.14
N THR A 18 -19.32 -20.26 23.79
CA THR A 18 -19.35 -19.81 22.40
C THR A 18 -18.67 -20.94 21.64
N VAL A 19 -19.47 -21.78 20.98
CA VAL A 19 -18.95 -22.59 19.89
C VAL A 19 -18.49 -21.56 18.87
N GLY A 20 -17.21 -21.19 18.92
CA GLY A 20 -16.58 -20.47 17.85
C GLY A 20 -16.84 -21.31 16.62
N SER A 21 -17.61 -20.79 15.68
CA SER A 21 -17.53 -21.31 14.34
C SER A 21 -16.06 -21.16 13.97
N ALA A 22 -15.35 -22.29 13.91
CA ALA A 22 -14.27 -22.42 12.95
C ALA A 22 -14.93 -22.23 11.58
N ASN A 23 -15.27 -20.98 11.25
CA ASN A 23 -15.51 -20.59 9.87
C ASN A 23 -14.13 -20.84 9.26
N ALA A 24 -14.04 -21.90 8.46
CA ALA A 24 -12.93 -22.03 7.54
C ALA A 24 -12.78 -20.67 6.86
N GLN A 25 -11.57 -20.11 6.96
CA GLN A 25 -11.24 -18.86 6.28
C GLN A 25 -11.59 -19.08 4.79
N PRO A 26 -12.57 -18.39 4.19
CA PRO A 26 -13.02 -18.73 2.84
C PRO A 26 -11.92 -18.58 1.79
N PHE A 27 -10.89 -17.78 2.10
CA PHE A 27 -9.73 -17.57 1.27
C PHE A 27 -8.42 -17.81 2.02
N ALA A 28 -7.45 -18.32 1.28
CA ALA A 28 -6.05 -18.40 1.68
C ALA A 28 -5.14 -17.78 0.61
N PHE A 29 -3.89 -17.52 0.98
CA PHE A 29 -2.87 -16.96 0.09
C PHE A 29 -1.69 -17.92 -0.03
N GLU A 30 -1.52 -18.50 -1.21
CA GLU A 30 -0.49 -19.51 -1.47
C GLU A 30 0.65 -18.92 -2.27
N LYS A 31 1.90 -19.16 -1.85
CA LYS A 31 3.08 -18.76 -2.62
C LYS A 31 3.14 -19.60 -3.88
N VAL A 32 2.98 -18.98 -5.05
CA VAL A 32 2.99 -19.68 -6.34
C VAL A 32 4.28 -19.48 -7.12
N ARG A 33 5.02 -18.40 -6.85
CA ARG A 33 6.27 -18.09 -7.55
C ARG A 33 7.18 -17.22 -6.69
N ALA A 34 8.49 -17.41 -6.87
CA ALA A 34 9.51 -16.43 -6.50
C ALA A 34 10.29 -16.08 -7.78
N ILE A 35 10.49 -14.79 -8.03
CA ILE A 35 11.16 -14.26 -9.21
C ILE A 35 12.45 -13.60 -8.73
N PRO A 36 13.62 -14.25 -8.88
CA PRO A 36 14.89 -13.67 -8.47
C PRO A 36 15.20 -12.45 -9.34
N LEU A 37 15.57 -11.34 -8.70
CA LEU A 37 16.00 -10.14 -9.40
C LEU A 37 17.47 -10.31 -9.81
N GLN A 38 17.73 -10.33 -11.12
CA GLN A 38 19.06 -10.48 -11.68
C GLN A 38 19.66 -9.09 -11.90
N LEU A 39 20.15 -8.49 -10.81
CA LEU A 39 20.66 -7.12 -10.79
C LEU A 39 22.20 -7.04 -10.89
N GLY A 40 22.89 -8.18 -10.88
CA GLY A 40 24.36 -8.22 -10.93
C GLY A 40 24.97 -7.75 -9.61
N ASP A 41 25.94 -6.83 -9.67
CA ASP A 41 26.60 -6.25 -8.49
C ASP A 41 25.84 -5.05 -7.89
N GLU A 42 24.64 -4.75 -8.42
CA GLU A 42 23.83 -3.63 -7.94
C GLU A 42 23.26 -3.92 -6.56
N PHE A 43 23.34 -2.94 -5.67
CA PHE A 43 22.75 -3.03 -4.35
C PHE A 43 21.29 -2.57 -4.41
N VAL A 44 20.38 -3.37 -3.84
CA VAL A 44 18.98 -2.96 -3.63
C VAL A 44 18.83 -2.43 -2.22
N GLY A 45 18.35 -1.20 -2.14
CA GLY A 45 18.04 -0.54 -0.88
C GLY A 45 16.59 -0.77 -0.45
N LEU A 46 16.00 0.28 0.10
CA LEU A 46 14.62 0.28 0.57
C LEU A 46 13.67 0.47 -0.62
N ILE A 47 13.00 -0.62 -1.01
CA ILE A 47 11.94 -0.56 -2.01
C ILE A 47 10.69 0.12 -1.41
N SER A 48 10.35 1.29 -1.95
CA SER A 48 9.17 2.08 -1.56
C SER A 48 7.93 1.75 -2.39
N ASP A 49 8.11 1.16 -3.57
CA ASP A 49 7.00 0.82 -4.45
C ASP A 49 7.36 -0.32 -5.40
N LEU A 50 6.37 -1.11 -5.78
CA LEU A 50 6.44 -2.13 -6.82
C LEU A 50 5.14 -2.09 -7.61
N ILE A 51 5.25 -1.87 -8.92
CA ILE A 51 4.14 -1.96 -9.87
C ILE A 51 4.52 -2.89 -11.03
N GLN A 52 3.51 -3.36 -11.76
CA GLN A 52 3.66 -4.13 -12.99
C GLN A 52 2.92 -3.41 -14.13
N ASP A 53 3.57 -3.26 -15.28
CA ASP A 53 2.90 -2.74 -16.49
C ASP A 53 2.13 -3.84 -17.24
N THR A 54 1.41 -3.46 -18.30
CA THR A 54 0.65 -4.38 -19.15
C THR A 54 1.51 -5.35 -19.95
N ASP A 55 2.79 -5.06 -20.15
CA ASP A 55 3.77 -5.94 -20.80
C ASP A 55 4.39 -6.95 -19.80
N GLY A 56 4.00 -6.86 -18.52
CA GLY A 56 4.48 -7.70 -17.44
C GLY A 56 5.82 -7.27 -16.86
N ARG A 57 6.33 -6.07 -17.21
CA ARG A 57 7.55 -5.51 -16.64
C ARG A 57 7.29 -5.01 -15.24
N PHE A 58 8.25 -5.24 -14.35
CA PHE A 58 8.21 -4.75 -12.98
C PHE A 58 9.01 -3.47 -12.83
N TYR A 59 8.44 -2.49 -12.13
CA TYR A 59 9.11 -1.26 -11.75
C TYR A 59 9.24 -1.24 -10.23
N LEU A 60 10.47 -1.36 -9.73
CA LEU A 60 10.77 -1.32 -8.31
C LEU A 60 11.36 0.05 -7.98
N THR A 61 10.61 0.85 -7.22
CA THR A 61 11.08 2.17 -6.79
C THR A 61 11.96 2.00 -5.57
N ASP A 62 13.23 2.33 -5.70
CA ASP A 62 14.22 2.22 -4.64
C ASP A 62 14.52 3.59 -4.06
N PHE A 63 13.98 3.81 -2.87
CA PHE A 63 14.08 5.07 -2.14
C PHE A 63 15.52 5.37 -1.74
N GLN A 64 16.31 4.36 -1.37
CA GLN A 64 17.69 4.53 -0.92
C GLN A 64 18.68 4.63 -2.07
N GLN A 65 18.41 3.97 -3.19
CA GLN A 65 19.28 4.02 -4.38
C GLN A 65 18.92 5.13 -5.36
N HIS A 66 17.94 5.97 -5.01
CA HIS A 66 17.55 7.12 -5.83
C HIS A 66 17.20 6.71 -7.26
N THR A 67 16.47 5.60 -7.39
CA THR A 67 16.25 4.98 -8.69
C THR A 67 14.98 4.17 -8.80
N VAL A 68 14.60 3.84 -10.04
CA VAL A 68 13.61 2.80 -10.33
C VAL A 68 14.29 1.70 -11.13
N TRP A 69 14.29 0.49 -10.57
CA TRP A 69 14.75 -0.72 -11.25
C TRP A 69 13.64 -1.23 -12.16
N VAL A 70 13.91 -1.36 -13.46
CA VAL A 70 12.94 -1.89 -14.43
C VAL A 70 13.37 -3.29 -14.82
N CYS A 71 12.56 -4.29 -14.49
CA CYS A 71 12.84 -5.70 -14.75
C CYS A 71 11.80 -6.31 -15.69
N ASP A 72 12.19 -7.35 -16.44
CA ASP A 72 11.24 -8.16 -17.21
C ASP A 72 10.40 -9.07 -16.30
N SER A 73 9.44 -9.80 -16.88
CA SER A 73 8.54 -10.71 -16.16
C SER A 73 9.22 -11.94 -15.53
N VAL A 74 10.53 -12.11 -15.75
CA VAL A 74 11.36 -13.15 -15.15
C VAL A 74 12.48 -12.57 -14.27
N GLY A 75 12.43 -11.27 -13.96
CA GLY A 75 13.32 -10.61 -13.01
C GLY A 75 14.65 -10.14 -13.58
N ARG A 76 14.85 -10.17 -14.91
CA ARG A 76 16.08 -9.62 -15.51
C ARG A 76 16.03 -8.11 -15.54
N LEU A 77 17.09 -7.46 -15.07
CA LEU A 77 17.24 -6.02 -15.19
C LEU A 77 17.23 -5.61 -16.67
N ILE A 78 16.25 -4.81 -17.06
CA ILE A 78 16.16 -4.19 -18.38
C ILE A 78 16.94 -2.87 -18.37
N ARG A 79 16.69 -2.04 -17.34
CA ARG A 79 17.30 -0.72 -17.18
C ARG A 79 17.09 -0.16 -15.78
N ARG A 80 17.87 0.89 -15.50
CA ARG A 80 17.73 1.75 -14.33
C ARG A 80 17.21 3.12 -14.78
N ILE A 81 16.23 3.66 -14.07
CA ILE A 81 15.71 5.02 -14.29
C ILE A 81 16.16 5.92 -13.15
N GLY A 82 16.80 7.03 -13.50
CA GLY A 82 17.31 8.01 -12.55
C GLY A 82 18.60 7.63 -11.84
N ARG A 83 19.17 8.61 -11.16
CA ARG A 83 20.34 8.55 -10.28
C ARG A 83 20.20 9.63 -9.22
N GLU A 84 20.95 9.55 -8.14
CA GLU A 84 20.95 10.59 -7.10
C GLU A 84 21.23 11.99 -7.68
N GLY A 85 20.37 12.95 -7.31
CA GLY A 85 20.55 14.36 -7.65
C GLY A 85 19.24 15.12 -7.78
N SER A 86 19.33 16.35 -8.30
CA SER A 86 18.19 17.27 -8.45
C SER A 86 18.07 17.83 -9.87
N GLY A 87 18.96 17.45 -10.78
CA GLY A 87 18.93 17.86 -12.18
C GLY A 87 17.91 17.09 -13.03
N PRO A 88 17.85 17.38 -14.34
CA PRO A 88 17.03 16.64 -15.29
C PRO A 88 17.39 15.13 -15.31
N GLY A 89 16.39 14.29 -15.10
CA GLY A 89 16.55 12.84 -15.04
C GLY A 89 17.24 12.31 -13.78
N GLU A 90 17.50 13.16 -12.79
CA GLU A 90 18.01 12.76 -11.47
C GLU A 90 16.84 12.68 -10.47
N LEU A 91 16.98 11.84 -9.45
CA LEU A 91 15.96 11.55 -8.45
C LEU A 91 16.55 11.74 -7.05
N LEU A 92 15.72 12.18 -6.12
CA LEU A 92 16.06 12.28 -4.71
C LEU A 92 15.00 11.59 -3.85
N ARG A 93 15.32 10.36 -3.45
CA ARG A 93 14.49 9.47 -2.65
C ARG A 93 13.08 9.25 -3.22
N PRO A 94 12.97 8.57 -4.37
CA PRO A 94 11.69 8.39 -5.04
C PRO A 94 10.75 7.53 -4.18
N GLY A 95 9.47 7.92 -4.14
CA GLY A 95 8.44 7.31 -3.29
C GLY A 95 7.41 6.47 -4.04
N GLY A 96 7.40 6.55 -5.36
CA GLY A 96 6.36 5.94 -6.16
C GLY A 96 6.58 5.98 -7.65
N THR A 97 6.02 5.01 -8.36
CA THR A 97 6.01 5.00 -9.81
C THR A 97 4.60 4.75 -10.34
N ALA A 98 4.23 5.46 -11.40
CA ALA A 98 3.03 5.19 -12.19
C ALA A 98 3.43 5.08 -13.67
N VAL A 99 2.78 4.20 -14.42
CA VAL A 99 3.03 4.00 -15.85
C VAL A 99 1.73 4.23 -16.60
N PHE A 100 1.80 5.03 -17.66
CA PHE A 100 0.69 5.26 -18.57
C PHE A 100 1.24 5.43 -19.97
N GLU A 101 0.74 4.62 -20.91
CA GLU A 101 1.24 4.56 -22.29
C GLU A 101 2.79 4.41 -22.31
N ASP A 102 3.49 5.28 -23.04
CA ASP A 102 4.94 5.28 -23.17
C ASP A 102 5.66 6.10 -22.07
N LYS A 103 4.92 6.61 -21.08
CA LYS A 103 5.44 7.46 -20.00
C LYS A 103 5.54 6.70 -18.67
N VAL A 104 6.63 6.98 -17.96
CA VAL A 104 6.90 6.55 -16.59
C VAL A 104 6.97 7.80 -15.72
N PHE A 105 6.04 7.91 -14.77
CA PHE A 105 5.96 9.00 -13.81
C PHE A 105 6.57 8.54 -12.49
N VAL A 106 7.62 9.22 -12.05
CA VAL A 106 8.31 8.90 -10.80
C VAL A 106 8.10 10.05 -9.82
N LEU A 107 7.54 9.72 -8.66
CA LEU A 107 7.34 10.66 -7.57
C LEU A 107 8.67 10.90 -6.86
N ASP A 108 9.28 12.04 -7.11
CA ASP A 108 10.57 12.46 -6.58
C ASP A 108 10.35 13.29 -5.31
N VAL A 109 10.30 12.59 -4.17
CA VAL A 109 9.73 13.10 -2.91
C VAL A 109 10.55 14.26 -2.35
N GLU A 110 11.87 14.15 -2.29
CA GLU A 110 12.70 15.21 -1.69
C GLU A 110 12.86 16.43 -2.60
N ASN A 111 12.79 16.24 -3.92
CA ASN A 111 12.76 17.38 -4.85
C ASN A 111 11.35 17.98 -5.04
N SER A 112 10.31 17.40 -4.40
CA SER A 112 8.91 17.85 -4.48
C SER A 112 8.43 18.02 -5.93
N ARG A 113 8.61 16.98 -6.74
CA ARG A 113 8.24 16.98 -8.16
C ARG A 113 7.80 15.59 -8.62
N VAL A 114 7.17 15.56 -9.79
CA VAL A 114 7.03 14.32 -10.57
C VAL A 114 8.00 14.40 -11.74
N MET A 115 8.88 13.41 -11.85
CA MET A 115 9.71 13.18 -13.01
C MET A 115 8.96 12.37 -14.06
N VAL A 116 9.04 12.79 -15.32
CA VAL A 116 8.48 12.06 -16.46
C VAL A 116 9.62 11.52 -17.31
N PHE A 117 9.66 10.20 -17.45
CA PHE A 117 10.56 9.48 -18.34
C PHE A 117 9.77 8.78 -19.44
N LYS A 118 10.43 8.47 -20.55
CA LYS A 118 9.93 7.49 -21.50
C LYS A 118 10.15 6.08 -20.96
N GLN A 119 9.44 5.08 -21.48
CA GLN A 119 9.66 3.67 -21.13
C GLN A 119 11.10 3.19 -21.38
N ASP A 120 11.84 3.81 -22.31
CA ASP A 120 13.25 3.52 -22.54
C ASP A 120 14.19 4.11 -21.47
N GLY A 121 13.66 4.84 -20.50
CA GLY A 121 14.38 5.49 -19.41
C GLY A 121 14.91 6.89 -19.74
N THR A 122 14.66 7.41 -20.94
CA THR A 122 15.05 8.77 -21.32
C THR A 122 14.20 9.78 -20.57
N TYR A 123 14.84 10.73 -19.89
CA TYR A 123 14.15 11.87 -19.27
C TYR A 123 13.36 12.66 -20.34
N SER A 124 12.11 12.97 -20.01
CA SER A 124 11.22 13.76 -20.87
C SER A 124 10.96 15.15 -20.30
N ASN A 125 10.46 15.26 -19.07
CA ASN A 125 10.17 16.53 -18.39
C ASN A 125 9.95 16.35 -16.87
N ASP A 126 9.73 17.44 -16.13
CA ASP A 126 9.13 17.47 -14.78
C ASP A 126 7.91 18.37 -14.72
N PHE A 127 7.12 18.18 -13.66
CA PHE A 127 6.34 19.25 -13.06
C PHE A 127 6.52 19.30 -11.54
N ARG A 128 6.42 20.51 -10.98
CA ARG A 128 6.56 20.75 -9.54
C ARG A 128 5.28 20.43 -8.81
N LEU A 129 5.44 19.98 -7.57
CA LEU A 129 4.35 19.79 -6.63
C LEU A 129 4.41 20.96 -5.65
N ASP A 130 3.27 21.62 -5.44
CA ASP A 130 3.18 22.80 -4.56
C ASP A 130 3.20 22.43 -3.07
N PHE A 131 3.35 21.14 -2.76
CA PHE A 131 3.33 20.60 -1.41
C PHE A 131 4.47 19.60 -1.21
N PRO A 132 5.11 19.60 -0.03
CA PRO A 132 6.13 18.63 0.30
C PRO A 132 5.49 17.28 0.65
N MET A 133 6.35 16.29 0.88
CA MET A 133 5.97 15.09 1.64
C MET A 133 4.85 14.26 1.03
N THR A 134 4.99 14.01 -0.25
CA THR A 134 4.10 13.16 -1.02
C THR A 134 4.28 11.69 -0.63
N SER A 135 3.18 10.93 -0.53
CA SER A 135 3.25 9.50 -0.17
C SER A 135 2.90 8.54 -1.31
N GLY A 136 2.39 9.04 -2.44
CA GLY A 136 2.24 8.19 -3.62
C GLY A 136 1.55 8.85 -4.80
N ILE A 137 1.53 8.08 -5.88
CA ILE A 137 1.19 8.51 -7.23
C ILE A 137 0.39 7.41 -7.93
N LEU A 138 -0.64 7.80 -8.67
CA LEU A 138 -1.42 6.93 -9.56
C LEU A 138 -1.58 7.61 -10.91
N ALA A 139 -1.61 6.81 -11.98
CA ALA A 139 -2.03 7.25 -13.30
C ALA A 139 -3.27 6.47 -13.71
N SER A 140 -4.32 7.16 -14.15
CA SER A 140 -5.51 6.55 -14.70
C SER A 140 -5.32 6.21 -16.17
N GLN A 141 -6.15 5.27 -16.66
CA GLN A 141 -6.25 4.98 -18.09
C GLN A 141 -6.87 6.12 -18.91
N ASP A 142 -7.48 7.12 -18.26
CA ASP A 142 -8.14 8.25 -18.92
C ASP A 142 -7.31 9.55 -18.91
N GLY A 143 -6.01 9.48 -18.66
CA GLY A 143 -5.12 10.63 -18.83
C GLY A 143 -5.03 11.55 -17.60
N ARG A 144 -5.22 11.03 -16.39
CA ARG A 144 -5.09 11.78 -15.14
C ARG A 144 -4.05 11.17 -14.21
N ILE A 145 -3.43 12.02 -13.40
CA ILE A 145 -2.49 11.63 -12.36
C ILE A 145 -3.06 12.09 -11.02
N ALA A 146 -3.07 11.21 -10.02
CA ALA A 146 -3.34 11.60 -8.63
C ALA A 146 -2.03 11.54 -7.85
N VAL A 147 -1.70 12.62 -7.15
CA VAL A 147 -0.62 12.66 -6.18
C VAL A 147 -1.21 13.08 -4.84
N ASN A 148 -0.85 12.37 -3.80
CA ASN A 148 -1.30 12.69 -2.46
C ASN A 148 -0.15 13.27 -1.61
N SER A 149 -0.50 13.99 -0.55
CA SER A 149 0.45 14.32 0.51
C SER A 149 -0.18 14.12 1.87
N LEU A 150 0.64 13.64 2.79
CA LEU A 150 0.26 13.42 4.16
C LEU A 150 0.25 14.72 4.98
N TRP A 151 0.45 15.88 4.39
CA TRP A 151 0.44 17.17 5.09
C TRP A 151 -0.62 18.14 4.55
N GLU A 152 -1.22 17.78 3.42
CA GLU A 152 -2.25 18.57 2.80
C GLU A 152 -3.63 18.33 3.44
N PRO A 153 -4.49 19.37 3.48
CA PRO A 153 -5.85 19.27 3.99
C PRO A 153 -6.79 18.51 3.03
N THR A 154 -6.32 18.18 1.83
CA THR A 154 -7.07 17.38 0.85
C THR A 154 -6.50 15.96 0.80
N LEU A 155 -7.30 15.01 0.33
CA LEU A 155 -6.85 13.61 0.23
C LEU A 155 -5.80 13.46 -0.87
N PHE A 156 -6.04 14.07 -2.04
CA PHE A 156 -5.12 14.04 -3.18
C PHE A 156 -5.34 15.22 -4.11
N THR A 157 -4.34 15.51 -4.94
CA THR A 157 -4.43 16.48 -6.04
C THR A 157 -4.38 15.75 -7.38
N VAL A 158 -5.27 16.15 -8.28
CA VAL A 158 -5.39 15.59 -9.63
C VAL A 158 -4.69 16.53 -10.61
N TYR A 159 -3.86 15.94 -11.47
CA TYR A 159 -3.12 16.57 -12.54
C TYR A 159 -3.49 15.93 -13.89
N ASP A 160 -3.32 16.68 -14.98
CA ASP A 160 -3.22 16.10 -16.31
C ASP A 160 -1.82 15.45 -16.52
N MET A 161 -1.64 14.79 -17.67
CA MET A 161 -0.39 14.07 -18.00
C MET A 161 0.83 14.96 -18.26
N ASP A 162 0.65 16.27 -18.34
CA ASP A 162 1.71 17.26 -18.54
C ASP A 162 1.99 18.08 -17.26
N GLY A 163 1.28 17.78 -16.16
CA GLY A 163 1.46 18.42 -14.86
C GLY A 163 0.54 19.61 -14.58
N GLY A 164 -0.44 19.88 -15.44
CA GLY A 164 -1.47 20.89 -15.20
C GLY A 164 -2.41 20.45 -14.07
N ILE A 165 -2.63 21.32 -13.09
CA ILE A 165 -3.52 21.03 -11.95
C ILE A 165 -4.98 21.04 -12.41
N ILE A 166 -5.66 19.90 -12.32
CA ILE A 166 -7.11 19.75 -12.50
C ILE A 166 -7.84 20.07 -11.18
N GLY A 167 -7.19 19.80 -10.05
CA GLY A 167 -7.54 20.32 -8.74
C GLY A 167 -7.43 19.31 -7.61
N SER A 168 -7.51 19.80 -6.38
CA SER A 168 -7.43 19.01 -5.16
C SER A 168 -8.80 18.50 -4.72
N ARG A 169 -8.83 17.30 -4.13
CA ARG A 169 -10.04 16.50 -3.93
C ARG A 169 -10.09 15.85 -2.55
N GLY A 170 -11.31 15.71 -2.03
CA GLY A 170 -11.58 15.18 -0.70
C GLY A 170 -11.18 16.17 0.40
N GLU A 171 -11.82 16.03 1.56
CA GLU A 171 -11.44 16.75 2.77
C GLU A 171 -10.76 15.78 3.72
N ARG A 172 -9.61 16.18 4.25
CA ARG A 172 -8.95 15.44 5.31
C ARG A 172 -9.38 16.02 6.65
N VAL A 173 -9.76 15.13 7.57
CA VAL A 173 -9.94 15.51 8.97
C VAL A 173 -8.57 15.93 9.52
N PRO A 174 -8.39 17.18 10.01
CA PRO A 174 -7.10 17.64 10.49
C PRO A 174 -6.64 16.79 11.67
N ASP A 175 -5.49 16.14 11.56
CA ASP A 175 -4.84 15.50 12.70
C ASP A 175 -3.33 15.80 12.69
N GLN A 176 -2.81 16.17 13.86
CA GLN A 176 -1.54 16.87 14.08
C GLN A 176 -0.30 15.96 14.18
N ALA A 177 -0.42 14.66 13.93
CA ALA A 177 0.71 13.73 14.07
C ALA A 177 0.77 12.77 12.90
N VAL A 178 1.41 13.18 11.82
CA VAL A 178 1.64 12.29 10.68
C VAL A 178 3.06 11.76 10.76
N SER A 179 3.20 10.48 11.12
CA SER A 179 4.48 9.80 11.13
C SER A 179 4.86 9.39 9.71
N TYR A 180 6.12 9.62 9.37
CA TYR A 180 6.75 9.26 8.09
C TYR A 180 7.04 7.75 8.09
N ALA A 181 6.08 6.90 7.69
CA ALA A 181 6.49 5.61 7.15
C ALA A 181 6.86 5.81 5.68
N VAL A 182 8.16 5.86 5.41
CA VAL A 182 8.70 5.81 4.06
C VAL A 182 8.26 4.49 3.40
N GLY A 183 7.70 4.56 2.19
CA GLY A 183 7.44 3.38 1.36
C GLY A 183 6.04 2.76 1.47
N ASP A 184 5.13 3.38 2.22
CA ASP A 184 3.73 2.94 2.26
C ASP A 184 2.90 3.88 1.38
N GLN A 185 2.62 3.44 0.15
CA GLN A 185 1.65 4.12 -0.71
C GLN A 185 0.23 3.81 -0.26
N HIS A 186 -0.61 4.84 -0.09
CA HIS A 186 -1.95 4.69 0.48
C HIS A 186 -3.06 4.76 -0.58
N PHE A 187 -2.71 4.67 -1.87
CA PHE A 187 -3.64 4.74 -2.99
C PHE A 187 -3.46 3.56 -3.92
N ASN A 188 -4.56 3.13 -4.53
CA ASN A 188 -4.56 2.22 -5.66
C ASN A 188 -5.77 2.51 -6.57
N LEU A 189 -5.84 1.87 -7.71
CA LEU A 189 -7.00 1.91 -8.60
C LEU A 189 -7.76 0.59 -8.58
N THR A 190 -9.07 0.70 -8.61
CA THR A 190 -9.96 -0.39 -9.00
C THR A 190 -9.87 -0.63 -10.52
N PRO A 191 -10.28 -1.82 -11.00
CA PRO A 191 -10.35 -2.09 -12.45
C PRO A 191 -11.22 -1.09 -13.22
N GLU A 192 -12.25 -0.52 -12.57
CA GLU A 192 -13.14 0.50 -13.15
C GLU A 192 -12.52 1.91 -13.14
N GLY A 193 -11.34 2.08 -12.56
CA GLY A 193 -10.63 3.36 -12.50
C GLY A 193 -11.03 4.27 -11.33
N HIS A 194 -11.79 3.77 -10.35
CA HIS A 194 -11.99 4.47 -9.07
C HIS A 194 -10.76 4.35 -8.17
N ILE A 195 -10.53 5.36 -7.33
CA ILE A 195 -9.41 5.43 -6.40
C ILE A 195 -9.77 4.68 -5.11
N LEU A 196 -8.93 3.76 -4.68
CA LEU A 196 -8.92 3.26 -3.31
C LEU A 196 -7.93 4.08 -2.50
N TYR A 197 -8.34 4.58 -1.33
CA TYR A 197 -7.54 5.45 -0.48
C TYR A 197 -7.58 4.97 0.98
N SER A 198 -6.43 4.79 1.62
CA SER A 198 -6.32 4.50 3.06
C SER A 198 -5.75 5.68 3.85
N THR A 199 -6.21 5.88 5.09
CA THR A 199 -5.61 6.88 5.99
C THR A 199 -4.58 6.24 6.94
N VAL A 200 -3.60 7.03 7.35
CA VAL A 200 -2.45 6.61 8.19
C VAL A 200 -2.86 6.19 9.61
N LYS A 201 -3.93 6.78 10.14
CA LYS A 201 -4.31 6.67 11.56
C LYS A 201 -5.57 5.83 11.81
N GLU A 202 -6.56 5.95 10.94
CA GLU A 202 -7.88 5.41 11.22
C GLU A 202 -8.47 4.67 10.01
N TYR A 203 -9.22 3.61 10.31
CA TYR A 203 -10.28 3.16 9.42
C TYR A 203 -11.21 4.33 9.11
N PRO A 204 -11.67 4.47 7.85
CA PRO A 204 -11.76 3.39 6.85
C PRO A 204 -10.84 3.51 5.62
N VAL A 205 -10.82 2.46 4.77
CA VAL A 205 -10.43 2.60 3.36
C VAL A 205 -11.62 3.16 2.59
N PHE A 206 -11.39 4.08 1.65
CA PHE A 206 -12.43 4.68 0.83
C PHE A 206 -12.28 4.27 -0.64
N ARG A 207 -13.39 3.97 -1.31
CA ARG A 207 -13.47 3.97 -2.78
C ARG A 207 -14.04 5.31 -3.22
N LEU A 208 -13.27 6.04 -4.01
CA LEU A 208 -13.52 7.43 -4.39
C LEU A 208 -13.57 7.57 -5.91
N THR A 209 -14.42 8.45 -6.40
CA THR A 209 -14.26 9.03 -7.74
C THR A 209 -13.07 10.01 -7.77
N TRP A 210 -12.63 10.39 -8.96
CA TRP A 210 -11.58 11.40 -9.17
C TRP A 210 -11.98 12.82 -8.78
N ASP A 211 -13.25 13.08 -8.49
CA ASP A 211 -13.71 14.34 -7.89
C ASP A 211 -13.79 14.28 -6.35
N GLY A 212 -13.42 13.15 -5.75
CA GLY A 212 -13.41 12.96 -4.29
C GLY A 212 -14.74 12.49 -3.70
N THR A 213 -15.75 12.18 -4.53
CA THR A 213 -17.01 11.58 -4.08
C THR A 213 -16.77 10.17 -3.55
N VAL A 214 -17.23 9.91 -2.32
CA VAL A 214 -17.15 8.58 -1.70
C VAL A 214 -18.21 7.65 -2.31
N LEU A 215 -17.77 6.55 -2.88
CA LEU A 215 -18.60 5.50 -3.47
C LEU A 215 -18.82 4.31 -2.52
N ALA A 216 -17.81 3.98 -1.71
CA ALA A 216 -17.87 2.92 -0.70
C ALA A 216 -16.85 3.17 0.40
N THR A 217 -17.11 2.57 1.57
CA THR A 217 -16.28 2.66 2.76
C THR A 217 -16.04 1.25 3.29
N TYR A 218 -14.78 0.86 3.48
CA TYR A 218 -14.40 -0.46 3.98
C TYR A 218 -13.91 -0.32 5.43
N GLU A 219 -14.74 -0.78 6.37
CA GLU A 219 -14.47 -0.73 7.81
C GLU A 219 -14.87 -2.04 8.49
N ALA A 220 -14.00 -2.53 9.37
CA ALA A 220 -14.31 -3.68 10.21
C ALA A 220 -13.55 -3.63 11.54
N ASP A 221 -14.26 -4.01 12.62
CA ASP A 221 -13.68 -4.27 13.95
C ASP A 221 -12.88 -5.58 13.93
N SER A 222 -11.70 -5.55 13.30
CA SER A 222 -10.83 -6.72 13.21
C SER A 222 -10.17 -6.99 14.58
N PRO A 223 -10.34 -8.20 15.16
CA PRO A 223 -9.83 -8.52 16.49
C PRO A 223 -8.32 -8.31 16.62
N GLY A 224 -7.87 -7.63 17.68
CA GLY A 224 -6.45 -7.39 17.95
C GLY A 224 -5.83 -6.18 17.22
N TYR A 225 -6.64 -5.48 16.42
CA TYR A 225 -6.28 -4.28 15.65
C TYR A 225 -7.25 -3.14 15.94
N GLY A 226 -7.27 -2.68 17.19
CA GLY A 226 -8.14 -1.58 17.62
C GLY A 226 -7.78 -0.24 17.00
N LYS A 227 -8.76 0.67 16.93
CA LYS A 227 -8.55 2.08 16.56
C LYS A 227 -7.47 2.68 17.48
N LEU A 228 -6.55 3.44 16.91
CA LEU A 228 -5.49 4.07 17.67
C LEU A 228 -6.09 5.17 18.56
N THR A 229 -6.28 4.89 19.85
CA THR A 229 -6.80 5.88 20.79
C THR A 229 -5.64 6.69 21.36
N TYR A 230 -5.47 7.94 20.91
CA TYR A 230 -4.66 8.90 21.65
C TYR A 230 -5.37 9.25 22.97
N PRO A 231 -4.68 9.19 24.12
CA PRO A 231 -5.22 9.76 25.35
C PRO A 231 -5.54 11.25 25.10
N PRO A 232 -6.74 11.74 25.49
CA PRO A 232 -7.06 13.16 25.38
C PRO A 232 -5.98 14.01 26.07
N GLY A 233 -5.33 14.91 25.32
CA GLY A 233 -4.28 15.78 25.85
C GLY A 233 -2.85 15.23 25.82
N ALA A 234 -2.60 14.10 25.16
CA ALA A 234 -1.22 13.61 24.94
C ALA A 234 -0.42 14.60 24.08
N GLN A 235 0.54 15.30 24.69
CA GLN A 235 1.58 16.03 23.94
C GLN A 235 2.50 15.01 23.26
N VAL A 236 2.84 15.30 21.99
CA VAL A 236 3.80 14.60 21.11
C VAL A 236 4.51 13.43 21.80
N ILE A 237 3.92 12.24 21.67
CA ILE A 237 4.56 11.00 22.10
C ILE A 237 5.77 10.80 21.19
N SER A 238 6.92 10.43 21.75
CA SER A 238 8.14 10.23 20.95
C SER A 238 7.88 9.25 19.79
N PHE A 239 8.61 9.39 18.68
CA PHE A 239 8.50 8.48 17.52
C PHE A 239 8.49 7.00 17.96
N THR A 240 9.33 6.64 18.94
CA THR A 240 9.41 5.30 19.52
C THR A 240 8.10 4.82 20.17
N GLU A 241 7.35 5.69 20.85
CA GLU A 241 6.05 5.32 21.46
C GLU A 241 4.91 5.26 20.44
N ILE A 242 4.95 6.10 19.40
CA ILE A 242 4.01 6.00 18.26
C ILE A 242 4.20 4.63 17.59
N MET A 243 5.45 4.24 17.32
CA MET A 243 5.76 2.96 16.67
C MET A 243 5.38 1.73 17.51
N LYS A 244 5.21 1.86 18.84
CA LYS A 244 4.73 0.78 19.74
C LYS A 244 3.23 0.50 19.63
N THR A 245 2.44 1.50 19.24
CA THR A 245 0.96 1.41 19.25
C THR A 245 0.35 1.45 17.85
N TRP A 246 1.17 1.71 16.83
CA TRP A 246 0.71 1.98 15.48
C TRP A 246 0.56 0.71 14.64
N THR A 247 -0.62 0.57 14.03
CA THR A 247 -0.88 -0.39 12.96
C THR A 247 -1.36 0.34 11.71
N PRO A 248 -0.47 0.85 10.83
CA PRO A 248 -0.94 1.53 9.63
C PRO A 248 -1.72 0.59 8.72
N ILE A 249 -2.77 1.12 8.11
CA ILE A 249 -3.38 0.53 6.92
C ILE A 249 -2.43 0.85 5.75
N LEU A 250 -1.91 -0.19 5.13
CA LEU A 250 -1.03 -0.09 3.97
C LEU A 250 -1.86 0.15 2.69
N ARG A 251 -1.21 0.03 1.53
CA ARG A 251 -1.86 0.11 0.23
C ARG A 251 -3.06 -0.85 0.15
N PRO A 252 -4.30 -0.36 -0.07
CA PRO A 252 -5.41 -1.23 -0.40
C PRO A 252 -5.20 -1.83 -1.80
N LEU A 253 -5.51 -3.10 -1.97
CA LEU A 253 -5.34 -3.82 -3.24
C LEU A 253 -6.67 -4.39 -3.73
N VAL A 254 -6.80 -4.56 -5.04
CA VAL A 254 -7.91 -5.33 -5.62
C VAL A 254 -7.41 -6.70 -6.07
N VAL A 255 -7.99 -7.76 -5.51
CA VAL A 255 -7.66 -9.16 -5.84
C VAL A 255 -8.94 -9.96 -6.09
N SER A 256 -9.05 -10.60 -7.25
CA SER A 256 -10.24 -11.37 -7.70
C SER A 256 -11.60 -10.68 -7.49
N ASN A 257 -11.67 -9.36 -7.64
CA ASN A 257 -12.84 -8.50 -7.38
C ASN A 257 -13.17 -8.24 -5.90
N LEU A 258 -12.25 -8.53 -4.99
CA LEU A 258 -12.32 -8.13 -3.59
C LEU A 258 -11.33 -7.01 -3.31
N VAL A 259 -11.66 -6.19 -2.30
CA VAL A 259 -10.74 -5.19 -1.76
C VAL A 259 -10.03 -5.81 -0.57
N LEU A 260 -8.70 -5.92 -0.67
CA LEU A 260 -7.82 -6.31 0.41
C LEU A 260 -7.30 -5.05 1.12
N ALA A 261 -7.78 -4.81 2.34
CA ALA A 261 -7.24 -3.79 3.24
C ALA A 261 -6.11 -4.39 4.06
N GLN A 262 -4.87 -4.04 3.74
CA GLN A 262 -3.68 -4.56 4.42
C GLN A 262 -3.33 -3.73 5.65
N ARG A 263 -2.84 -4.38 6.70
CA ARG A 263 -2.42 -3.77 7.97
C ARG A 263 -1.00 -4.24 8.30
N LYS A 264 -0.20 -3.37 8.89
CA LYS A 264 1.16 -3.66 9.37
C LYS A 264 1.22 -3.46 10.87
N LYS A 265 1.71 -4.44 11.63
CA LYS A 265 1.92 -4.29 13.09
C LYS A 265 3.36 -4.59 13.44
N MET A 266 4.00 -3.64 14.11
CA MET A 266 5.34 -3.83 14.65
C MET A 266 5.24 -4.41 16.06
N ASN A 267 5.91 -5.55 16.29
CA ASN A 267 5.98 -6.16 17.62
C ASN A 267 7.29 -5.77 18.31
N ILE A 268 7.23 -4.71 19.12
CA ILE A 268 8.43 -4.15 19.78
C ILE A 268 8.81 -4.94 21.07
N GLU A 269 7.85 -5.63 21.71
CA GLU A 269 8.07 -6.29 23.02
C GLU A 269 8.95 -7.55 22.95
N GLU A 270 9.04 -8.24 21.80
CA GLU A 270 9.82 -9.48 21.64
C GLU A 270 11.09 -9.34 20.79
N GLY A 271 11.44 -8.12 20.37
CA GLY A 271 12.59 -7.91 19.46
C GLY A 271 12.45 -8.63 18.12
N ARG A 272 11.22 -8.94 17.69
CA ARG A 272 10.91 -9.82 16.55
C ARG A 272 9.84 -9.22 15.64
N GLY A 273 10.26 -8.90 14.42
CA GLY A 273 9.43 -8.97 13.22
C GLY A 273 8.37 -7.87 13.00
N ILE A 274 7.98 -7.74 11.74
CA ILE A 274 6.81 -6.99 11.29
C ILE A 274 5.77 -8.04 10.90
N ASN A 275 4.56 -7.96 11.46
CA ASN A 275 3.45 -8.82 11.07
C ASN A 275 2.52 -8.07 10.10
N TYR A 276 2.04 -8.78 9.10
CA TYR A 276 1.10 -8.24 8.12
C TYR A 276 -0.23 -8.97 8.25
N HIS A 277 -1.32 -8.21 8.17
CA HIS A 277 -2.66 -8.74 8.22
C HIS A 277 -3.53 -8.12 7.13
N GLY A 278 -4.63 -8.78 6.79
CA GLY A 278 -5.55 -8.33 5.76
C GLY A 278 -6.99 -8.51 6.18
N ASP A 279 -7.86 -7.66 5.65
CA ASP A 279 -9.30 -7.87 5.65
C ASP A 279 -9.78 -7.79 4.20
N LEU A 280 -10.59 -8.76 3.79
CA LEU A 280 -11.23 -8.83 2.48
C LEU A 280 -12.65 -8.29 2.57
N PHE A 281 -12.98 -7.44 1.61
CA PHE A 281 -14.32 -6.89 1.43
C PHE A 281 -14.78 -7.10 -0.01
N THR A 282 -16.09 -7.21 -0.21
CA THR A 282 -16.70 -7.00 -1.52
C THR A 282 -16.42 -5.57 -2.00
N MET A 283 -16.56 -5.32 -3.30
CA MET A 283 -16.38 -3.98 -3.86
C MET A 283 -17.30 -2.91 -3.23
N ASP A 284 -18.46 -3.30 -2.70
CA ASP A 284 -19.43 -2.38 -2.12
C ASP A 284 -19.25 -2.16 -0.61
N GLY A 285 -18.25 -2.79 0.02
CA GLY A 285 -17.89 -2.54 1.42
C GLY A 285 -18.27 -3.66 2.38
N GLU A 286 -18.96 -4.71 1.92
CA GLU A 286 -19.35 -5.81 2.81
C GLU A 286 -18.14 -6.70 3.18
N PRO A 287 -17.90 -6.97 4.47
CA PRO A 287 -16.78 -7.81 4.90
C PRO A 287 -16.98 -9.27 4.48
N VAL A 288 -15.93 -9.86 3.91
CA VAL A 288 -15.89 -11.24 3.43
C VAL A 288 -15.08 -12.12 4.37
N GLN A 289 -13.90 -11.64 4.77
CA GLN A 289 -12.99 -12.35 5.66
C GLN A 289 -12.11 -11.35 6.39
N LEU A 290 -11.97 -11.49 7.70
CA LEU A 290 -11.27 -10.54 8.55
C LEU A 290 -10.09 -11.20 9.26
N ALA A 291 -9.12 -10.38 9.63
CA ALA A 291 -7.93 -10.78 10.41
C ALA A 291 -7.10 -11.89 9.72
N ILE A 292 -7.00 -11.83 8.40
CA ILE A 292 -6.17 -12.73 7.60
C ILE A 292 -4.72 -12.46 7.97
N GLU A 293 -3.95 -13.50 8.27
CA GLU A 293 -2.50 -13.36 8.40
C GLU A 293 -1.87 -13.33 7.01
N LEU A 294 -1.11 -12.27 6.72
CA LEU A 294 -0.40 -12.10 5.47
C LEU A 294 1.08 -12.39 5.68
N PRO A 295 1.73 -13.11 4.75
CA PRO A 295 3.13 -13.48 4.90
C PRO A 295 4.09 -12.29 4.73
N MET A 296 3.64 -11.22 4.06
CA MET A 296 4.39 -10.00 3.79
C MET A 296 3.46 -8.86 3.35
N GLN A 297 4.03 -7.67 3.17
CA GLN A 297 3.39 -6.57 2.46
C GLN A 297 3.31 -6.86 0.96
N PHE A 298 2.13 -6.64 0.38
CA PHE A 298 1.93 -6.64 -1.06
C PHE A 298 1.80 -5.21 -1.57
N TYR A 299 2.42 -4.96 -2.73
CA TYR A 299 2.48 -3.63 -3.36
C TYR A 299 1.58 -3.55 -4.58
N ALA A 300 1.42 -4.66 -5.31
CA ALA A 300 0.60 -4.73 -6.50
C ALA A 300 -0.27 -5.98 -6.50
N ALA A 301 -1.32 -5.94 -7.30
CA ALA A 301 -2.23 -7.05 -7.53
C ALA A 301 -2.63 -7.11 -9.01
N GLY A 302 -2.91 -8.30 -9.50
CA GLY A 302 -3.36 -8.52 -10.88
C GLY A 302 -4.14 -9.83 -10.98
N GLY A 303 -5.43 -9.73 -11.29
CA GLY A 303 -6.32 -10.90 -11.24
C GLY A 303 -6.40 -11.46 -9.82
N ASP A 304 -6.02 -12.72 -9.65
CA ASP A 304 -5.95 -13.42 -8.37
C ASP A 304 -4.54 -13.42 -7.74
N LEU A 305 -3.60 -12.69 -8.34
CA LEU A 305 -2.21 -12.64 -7.91
C LEU A 305 -1.91 -11.37 -7.11
N LEU A 306 -1.08 -11.53 -6.08
CA LEU A 306 -0.51 -10.47 -5.26
C LEU A 306 1.02 -10.50 -5.38
N TYR A 307 1.63 -9.33 -5.46
CA TYR A 307 3.06 -9.16 -5.68
C TYR A 307 3.68 -8.42 -4.50
N GLY A 308 4.63 -9.09 -3.83
CA GLY A 308 5.47 -8.54 -2.78
C GLY A 308 6.93 -8.56 -3.21
N ILE A 309 7.78 -7.88 -2.43
CA ILE A 309 9.23 -7.94 -2.58
C ILE A 309 9.83 -8.50 -1.29
N ASP A 310 10.65 -9.53 -1.43
CA ASP A 310 11.46 -10.06 -0.34
C ASP A 310 12.90 -9.58 -0.52
N THR A 311 13.33 -8.72 0.39
CA THR A 311 14.70 -8.23 0.48
C THR A 311 15.46 -8.86 1.65
N THR A 312 14.89 -9.89 2.28
CA THR A 312 15.54 -10.59 3.39
C THR A 312 16.73 -11.39 2.84
N PRO A 313 17.93 -11.26 3.42
CA PRO A 313 19.05 -12.12 3.08
C PRO A 313 18.67 -13.57 3.39
N VAL A 314 18.77 -14.48 2.42
CA VAL A 314 18.64 -15.92 2.67
C VAL A 314 20.02 -16.42 3.06
N ASP A 315 20.15 -17.03 4.24
CA ASP A 315 21.41 -17.64 4.68
C ASP A 315 21.93 -18.60 3.59
N GLU A 316 23.16 -18.34 3.15
CA GLU A 316 23.99 -19.12 2.23
C GLU A 316 23.52 -19.19 0.75
N GLY A 317 23.98 -18.24 -0.08
CA GLY A 317 24.62 -18.62 -1.34
C GLY A 317 24.15 -17.98 -2.65
N GLU A 318 23.13 -17.13 -2.69
CA GLU A 318 22.83 -16.28 -3.86
C GLU A 318 21.96 -15.07 -3.45
N ASP A 319 22.64 -13.94 -3.20
CA ASP A 319 22.19 -12.71 -2.50
C ASP A 319 21.38 -11.75 -3.37
N ASN A 320 20.30 -12.19 -4.03
CA ASN A 320 19.44 -11.26 -4.76
C ASN A 320 18.06 -11.10 -4.12
N PRO A 321 17.46 -9.91 -4.09
CA PRO A 321 16.06 -9.76 -3.71
C PRO A 321 15.15 -10.45 -4.72
N HIS A 322 13.95 -10.87 -4.28
CA HIS A 322 13.02 -11.61 -5.11
C HIS A 322 11.63 -11.00 -5.07
N ILE A 323 10.99 -10.83 -6.23
CA ILE A 323 9.56 -10.57 -6.26
C ILE A 323 8.86 -11.89 -5.91
N VAL A 324 8.03 -11.86 -4.87
CA VAL A 324 7.26 -13.02 -4.42
C VAL A 324 5.82 -12.86 -4.88
N VAL A 325 5.29 -13.91 -5.51
CA VAL A 325 3.93 -13.93 -6.05
C VAL A 325 3.10 -14.90 -5.24
N TYR A 326 2.00 -14.39 -4.69
CA TYR A 326 0.99 -15.16 -4.01
C TYR A 326 -0.29 -15.22 -4.84
N ARG A 327 -1.01 -16.33 -4.78
CA ARG A 327 -2.33 -16.49 -5.36
C ARG A 327 -3.37 -16.55 -4.25
N MET A 328 -4.45 -15.81 -4.41
CA MET A 328 -5.63 -15.98 -3.57
C MET A 328 -6.42 -17.21 -4.03
N VAL A 329 -6.65 -18.15 -3.12
CA VAL A 329 -7.39 -19.40 -3.38
C VAL A 329 -8.61 -19.46 -2.48
N GLU A 330 -9.73 -19.94 -3.02
CA GLU A 330 -10.94 -20.26 -2.25
C GLU A 330 -10.78 -21.65 -1.62
N MET A 331 -11.09 -21.78 -0.32
CA MET A 331 -10.85 -23.01 0.47
C MET A 331 -12.05 -23.95 0.57
#